data_AF-A0AAN9AC98-F1
#
_entry.id   AF-A0AAN9AC98-F1
#
_cell.length_a   1.000
_cell.length_b   1.000
_cell.length_c   1.000
_cell.angle_alpha   90.00
_cell.angle_beta   90.00
_cell.angle_gamma   90.00
#
_symmetry.space_group_name_H-M   'P 1'
#
loop_
_entity.id
_entity.type
_entity.pdbx_description
1 polymer ?
#
loop_
_entity_poly.entity_id
_entity_poly.type
_entity_poly.pdbx_seq_one_letter_code
_entity_poly.pdbx_strand_id
1 'polypeptide(L)'
;MDLNWVITDTTPPIFITCPQDTVLETPFGWGSMWHTITLPDISDNSGVWDLTLYLDGEIQQNSTMLVELFPGNHIVLHVATDPVMNENTCAYNITVMLSDTEPPTPISCPLSRTIESDVPLAVTWVEPVFQDNSGYIDKVESNYESGSLMAWGVHDVVYLAYDNSTNMGTCSFTITLRSLPCSILHPSINGALICHDSYAGRFCVSMCNSKRDFLLPSPELSVPNDYVCSVSGDWYPYNFTYDCLASNNSEPIMSSEYYYQGFCNETSAQESMQNQALTMYNKADVDITMGSNLTANDFYVQCGELITKQDLSN
;
A
#
# COMPACT_ATOMS: atom_id res chain seq x y z
N MET A 1 72.81 -36.61 -43.97
CA MET A 1 72.26 -35.93 -42.78
C MET A 1 71.67 -34.64 -43.31
N ASP A 2 70.43 -34.68 -43.78
CA ASP A 2 69.75 -33.48 -44.23
C ASP A 2 69.01 -32.91 -43.03
N LEU A 3 69.49 -31.76 -42.55
CA LEU A 3 68.81 -30.95 -41.56
C LEU A 3 67.60 -30.30 -42.23
N ASN A 4 66.42 -30.90 -42.06
CA ASN A 4 65.15 -30.23 -42.30
C ASN A 4 64.97 -29.16 -41.21
N TRP A 5 65.24 -27.90 -41.56
CA TRP A 5 64.84 -26.77 -40.73
C TRP A 5 63.34 -26.56 -40.89
N VAL A 6 62.56 -26.98 -39.88
CA VAL A 6 61.17 -26.54 -39.75
C VAL A 6 61.23 -25.11 -39.24
N ILE A 7 60.86 -24.14 -40.08
CA ILE A 7 60.63 -22.77 -39.63
C ILE A 7 59.29 -22.82 -38.87
N THR A 8 59.35 -22.88 -37.54
CA THR A 8 58.17 -22.76 -36.69
C THR A 8 57.89 -21.28 -36.48
N ASP A 9 56.65 -20.86 -36.73
CA ASP A 9 56.23 -19.51 -36.40
C ASP A 9 56.30 -19.29 -34.88
N THR A 10 56.83 -18.14 -34.47
CA THR A 10 56.97 -17.75 -33.06
C THR A 10 56.40 -16.37 -32.79
N THR A 11 55.84 -15.70 -33.80
CA THR A 11 55.29 -14.36 -33.66
C THR A 11 53.77 -14.43 -33.64
N PRO A 12 53.11 -13.85 -32.62
CA PRO A 12 51.65 -13.80 -32.58
C PRO A 12 51.11 -12.79 -33.61
N PRO A 13 49.83 -12.93 -33.99
CA PRO A 13 49.14 -11.95 -34.80
C PRO A 13 49.20 -10.54 -34.19
N ILE A 14 49.24 -9.52 -35.03
CA ILE A 14 49.31 -8.11 -34.61
C ILE A 14 48.05 -7.39 -35.09
N PHE A 15 47.41 -6.67 -34.17
CA PHE A 15 46.33 -5.75 -34.48
C PHE A 15 46.91 -4.45 -35.04
N ILE A 16 46.74 -4.22 -36.35
CA ILE A 16 47.13 -2.96 -37.01
C ILE A 16 46.19 -1.84 -36.59
N THR A 17 44.89 -2.15 -36.55
CA THR A 17 43.86 -1.25 -36.01
C THR A 17 43.05 -1.99 -34.96
N CYS A 18 42.78 -1.31 -33.85
CA CYS A 18 41.91 -1.78 -32.79
C CYS A 18 40.80 -0.74 -32.62
N PRO A 19 39.51 -1.13 -32.66
CA PRO A 19 38.43 -0.20 -32.40
C PRO A 19 38.62 0.52 -31.07
N GLN A 20 38.07 1.74 -30.97
CA GLN A 20 38.22 2.59 -29.80
C GLN A 20 36.93 2.60 -28.99
N ASP A 21 37.05 3.01 -27.73
CA ASP A 21 35.91 3.20 -26.85
C ASP A 21 34.86 4.12 -27.48
N THR A 22 33.61 3.69 -27.45
CA THR A 22 32.50 4.40 -28.10
C THR A 22 31.34 4.59 -27.12
N VAL A 23 30.71 5.78 -27.16
CA VAL A 23 29.47 6.06 -26.44
C VAL A 23 28.33 6.12 -27.45
N LEU A 24 27.27 5.37 -27.19
CA LEU A 24 26.08 5.26 -28.02
C LEU A 24 24.84 5.60 -27.19
N GLU A 25 23.77 6.00 -27.87
CA GLU A 25 22.46 6.22 -27.25
C GLU A 25 21.44 5.27 -27.89
N THR A 26 20.52 4.74 -27.09
CA THR A 26 19.39 3.98 -27.62
C THR A 26 18.51 4.86 -28.49
N PRO A 27 17.81 4.31 -29.50
CA PRO A 27 16.73 5.03 -30.15
C PRO A 27 15.70 5.50 -29.10
N PHE A 28 15.14 6.70 -29.29
CA PHE A 28 14.15 7.27 -28.37
C PHE A 28 12.98 6.28 -28.13
N GLY A 29 12.73 5.93 -26.87
CA GLY A 29 11.69 4.97 -26.49
C GLY A 29 12.09 3.49 -26.48
N TRP A 30 13.37 3.18 -26.69
CA TRP A 30 13.87 1.80 -26.72
C TRP A 30 14.78 1.52 -25.54
N GLY A 31 14.63 0.32 -24.97
CA GLY A 31 15.43 -0.22 -23.88
C GLY A 31 16.75 -0.87 -24.31
N SER A 32 16.98 -0.94 -25.62
CA SER A 32 18.16 -1.54 -26.22
C SER A 32 18.44 -0.90 -27.58
N MET A 33 19.61 -1.21 -28.15
CA MET A 33 19.94 -0.85 -29.51
C MET A 33 20.68 -1.97 -30.23
N TRP A 34 20.48 -2.06 -31.54
CA TRP A 34 21.29 -2.92 -32.39
C TRP A 34 22.55 -2.17 -32.83
N HIS A 35 23.71 -2.76 -32.60
CA HIS A 35 25.01 -2.19 -32.98
C HIS A 35 25.80 -3.18 -33.83
N THR A 36 26.48 -2.67 -34.85
CA THR A 36 27.39 -3.48 -35.67
C THR A 36 28.81 -3.34 -35.16
N ILE A 37 29.36 -4.41 -34.58
CA ILE A 37 30.74 -4.49 -34.08
C ILE A 37 31.70 -4.33 -35.26
N THR A 38 32.60 -3.35 -35.15
CA THR A 38 33.64 -3.12 -36.15
C THR A 38 34.76 -4.14 -35.95
N LEU A 39 35.11 -4.85 -37.03
CA LEU A 39 36.22 -5.80 -37.01
C LEU A 39 37.57 -5.06 -37.06
N PRO A 40 38.58 -5.50 -36.30
CA PRO A 40 39.93 -4.95 -36.36
C PRO A 40 40.70 -5.42 -37.60
N ASP A 41 41.69 -4.63 -38.03
CA ASP A 41 42.67 -5.08 -39.02
C ASP A 41 43.80 -5.86 -38.33
N ILE A 42 44.04 -7.09 -38.80
CA ILE A 42 45.05 -7.99 -38.25
C ILE A 42 46.08 -8.32 -39.33
N SER A 43 47.34 -8.46 -38.93
CA SER A 43 48.39 -9.02 -39.76
C SER A 43 49.25 -10.00 -38.98
N ASP A 44 49.70 -11.04 -39.67
CA ASP A 44 50.62 -12.03 -39.14
C ASP A 44 51.63 -12.44 -40.22
N ASN A 45 52.83 -12.88 -39.82
CA ASN A 45 53.86 -13.35 -40.76
C ASN A 45 53.54 -14.72 -41.36
N SER A 46 52.73 -15.56 -40.71
CA SER A 46 52.17 -16.79 -41.31
C SER A 46 51.15 -16.48 -42.41
N GLY A 47 50.55 -15.28 -42.39
CA GLY A 47 49.49 -14.86 -43.29
C GLY A 47 48.13 -15.51 -43.03
N VAL A 48 47.98 -16.28 -41.95
CA VAL A 48 46.73 -16.96 -41.57
C VAL A 48 46.48 -16.77 -40.08
N TRP A 49 45.24 -16.50 -39.70
CA TRP A 49 44.82 -16.39 -38.30
C TRP A 49 43.33 -16.70 -38.18
N ASP A 50 42.90 -17.10 -36.98
CA ASP A 50 41.51 -17.16 -36.58
C ASP A 50 41.18 -15.96 -35.68
N LEU A 51 39.96 -15.46 -35.77
CA LEU A 51 39.49 -14.32 -34.99
C LEU A 51 38.26 -14.73 -34.19
N THR A 52 38.40 -14.73 -32.87
CA THR A 52 37.29 -14.96 -31.93
C THR A 52 36.85 -13.64 -31.30
N LEU A 53 35.54 -13.41 -31.27
CA LEU A 53 34.92 -12.25 -30.66
C LEU A 53 34.26 -12.64 -29.34
N TYR A 54 34.55 -11.87 -28.29
CA TYR A 54 33.88 -11.94 -27.00
C TYR A 54 33.15 -10.62 -26.73
N LEU A 55 31.89 -10.71 -26.30
CA LEU A 55 31.12 -9.58 -25.78
C LEU A 55 30.79 -9.90 -24.32
N ASP A 56 31.23 -9.04 -23.40
CA ASP A 56 31.07 -9.24 -21.94
C ASP A 56 31.55 -10.61 -21.44
N GLY A 57 32.57 -11.17 -22.10
CA GLY A 57 33.15 -12.48 -21.78
C GLY A 57 32.46 -13.67 -22.46
N GLU A 58 31.38 -13.46 -23.19
CA GLU A 58 30.66 -14.51 -23.93
C GLU A 58 31.09 -14.57 -25.40
N ILE A 59 31.42 -15.79 -25.88
CA ILE A 59 31.86 -16.03 -27.26
C ILE A 59 30.71 -15.76 -28.23
N GLN A 60 30.96 -14.88 -29.20
CA GLN A 60 30.04 -14.57 -30.29
C GLN A 60 30.36 -15.47 -31.51
N GLN A 61 29.33 -15.94 -32.21
CA GLN A 61 29.54 -16.75 -33.42
C GLN A 61 30.07 -15.89 -34.58
N ASN A 62 30.94 -16.47 -35.42
CA ASN A 62 31.67 -15.83 -36.54
C ASN A 62 30.79 -15.16 -37.63
N SER A 63 29.46 -15.12 -37.49
CA SER A 63 28.51 -14.56 -38.47
C SER A 63 27.59 -13.44 -37.97
N THR A 64 27.69 -13.02 -36.70
CA THR A 64 26.86 -11.94 -36.13
C THR A 64 27.72 -10.76 -35.74
N MET A 65 28.04 -9.90 -36.72
CA MET A 65 28.55 -8.55 -36.42
C MET A 65 27.48 -7.66 -35.80
N LEU A 66 26.19 -8.02 -35.90
CA LEU A 66 25.07 -7.27 -35.34
C LEU A 66 24.67 -7.86 -33.98
N VAL A 67 24.77 -7.05 -32.93
CA VAL A 67 24.45 -7.43 -31.55
C VAL A 67 23.42 -6.46 -30.96
N GLU A 68 22.57 -6.95 -30.07
CA GLU A 68 21.68 -6.11 -29.26
C GLU A 68 22.41 -5.74 -27.96
N LEU A 69 22.51 -4.43 -27.68
CA LEU A 69 23.15 -3.88 -26.49
C LEU A 69 22.09 -3.18 -25.62
N PHE A 70 22.17 -3.41 -24.32
CA PHE A 70 21.34 -2.77 -23.31
C PHE A 70 22.09 -1.58 -22.69
N PRO A 71 21.43 -0.63 -22.02
CA PRO A 71 22.09 0.45 -21.31
C PRO A 71 23.14 -0.05 -20.32
N GLY A 72 24.33 0.52 -20.35
CA GLY A 72 25.45 0.09 -19.53
C GLY A 72 26.79 0.13 -20.26
N ASN A 73 27.82 -0.45 -19.64
CA ASN A 73 29.14 -0.57 -20.24
C ASN A 73 29.38 -2.02 -20.67
N HIS A 74 29.66 -2.21 -21.96
CA HIS A 74 29.99 -3.48 -22.57
C HIS A 74 31.47 -3.54 -22.93
N ILE A 75 32.11 -4.69 -22.69
CA ILE A 75 33.50 -4.93 -23.07
C ILE A 75 33.52 -5.80 -24.31
N VAL A 76 34.12 -5.30 -25.38
CA VAL A 76 34.38 -6.07 -26.59
C VAL A 76 35.85 -6.51 -26.58
N LEU A 77 36.08 -7.82 -26.70
CA LEU A 77 37.40 -8.42 -26.74
C LEU A 77 37.54 -9.25 -28.02
N HIS A 78 38.51 -8.88 -28.85
CA HIS A 78 38.95 -9.65 -30.01
C HIS A 78 40.20 -10.43 -29.66
N VAL A 79 40.19 -11.73 -29.98
CA VAL A 79 41.31 -12.64 -29.81
C VAL A 79 41.72 -13.16 -31.18
N ALA A 80 42.97 -12.88 -31.58
CA ALA A 80 43.54 -13.37 -32.82
C ALA A 80 44.56 -14.46 -32.53
N THR A 81 44.39 -15.63 -33.16
CA THR A 81 45.22 -16.81 -32.93
C THR A 81 45.76 -17.35 -34.24
N ASP A 82 47.07 -17.60 -34.33
CA ASP A 82 47.70 -18.20 -35.51
C ASP A 82 47.54 -19.75 -35.54
N PRO A 83 47.91 -20.44 -36.64
CA PRO A 83 47.80 -21.92 -36.73
C PRO A 83 48.68 -22.70 -35.76
N VAL A 84 49.64 -22.04 -35.09
CA VAL A 84 50.56 -22.62 -34.11
C VAL A 84 50.18 -22.19 -32.67
N MET A 85 49.01 -21.56 -32.51
CA MET A 85 48.42 -21.10 -31.25
C MET A 85 49.13 -19.92 -30.58
N ASN A 86 49.91 -19.12 -31.31
CA ASN A 86 50.32 -17.82 -30.80
C ASN A 86 49.12 -16.87 -30.83
N GLU A 87 48.91 -16.12 -29.74
CA GLU A 87 47.71 -15.31 -29.53
C GLU A 87 48.08 -13.85 -29.22
N ASN A 88 47.23 -12.93 -29.70
CA ASN A 88 47.20 -11.55 -29.24
C ASN A 88 45.76 -11.09 -29.08
N THR A 89 45.55 -10.01 -28.34
CA THR A 89 44.20 -9.49 -28.05
C THR A 89 44.09 -7.98 -28.25
N CYS A 90 42.88 -7.54 -28.58
CA CYS A 90 42.48 -6.14 -28.70
C CYS A 90 41.13 -5.96 -28.00
N ALA A 91 41.04 -5.02 -27.06
CA ALA A 91 39.82 -4.77 -26.30
C ALA A 91 39.46 -3.29 -26.27
N TYR A 92 38.15 -3.02 -26.24
CA TYR A 92 37.59 -1.68 -26.14
C TYR A 92 36.21 -1.72 -25.48
N ASN A 93 35.74 -0.57 -25.00
CA ASN A 93 34.45 -0.43 -24.33
C ASN A 93 33.39 0.18 -25.25
N ILE A 94 32.15 -0.30 -25.12
CA ILE A 94 30.97 0.36 -25.67
C ILE A 94 30.09 0.76 -24.49
N THR A 95 29.90 2.06 -24.28
CA THR A 95 28.96 2.58 -23.28
C THR A 95 27.66 2.96 -23.97
N VAL A 96 26.55 2.31 -23.62
CA VAL A 96 25.21 2.62 -24.13
C VAL A 96 24.43 3.39 -23.08
N MET A 97 23.92 4.56 -23.46
CA MET A 97 23.09 5.43 -22.64
C MET A 97 21.63 5.38 -23.11
N LEU A 98 20.68 5.59 -22.19
CA LEU A 98 19.27 5.74 -22.53
C LEU A 98 19.01 7.14 -23.10
N SER A 99 18.34 7.21 -24.25
CA SER A 99 17.90 8.48 -24.82
C SER A 99 16.62 9.01 -24.18
N ASP A 100 15.75 8.12 -23.71
CA ASP A 100 14.52 8.48 -23.03
C ASP A 100 14.68 8.39 -21.51
N THR A 101 14.26 9.45 -20.82
CA THR A 101 14.39 9.63 -19.38
C THR A 101 13.08 10.10 -18.73
N GLU A 102 12.01 10.28 -19.51
CA GLU A 102 10.73 10.70 -18.97
C GLU A 102 9.93 9.46 -18.56
N PRO A 103 9.35 9.42 -17.35
CA PRO A 103 8.53 8.29 -16.95
C PRO A 103 7.12 8.33 -17.57
N PRO A 104 6.48 7.16 -17.70
CA PRO A 104 5.07 7.08 -18.06
C PRO A 104 4.18 7.95 -17.17
N THR A 105 3.17 8.58 -17.77
CA THR A 105 2.16 9.38 -17.09
C THR A 105 0.79 8.74 -17.20
N PRO A 106 -0.01 8.70 -16.11
CA PRO A 106 -1.36 8.16 -16.18
C PRO A 106 -2.28 9.10 -16.97
N ILE A 107 -2.92 8.58 -18.02
CA ILE A 107 -4.02 9.25 -18.74
C ILE A 107 -5.24 9.37 -17.81
N SER A 108 -5.50 8.30 -17.06
CA SER A 108 -6.57 8.25 -16.06
C SER A 108 -6.07 7.50 -14.84
N CYS A 109 -6.32 8.06 -13.66
CA CYS A 109 -6.06 7.43 -12.38
C CYS A 109 -7.38 7.42 -11.59
N PRO A 110 -7.81 6.29 -11.01
CA PRO A 110 -9.03 6.25 -10.21
C PRO A 110 -8.98 7.24 -9.05
N LEU A 111 -10.17 7.74 -8.66
CA LEU A 111 -10.28 8.59 -7.48
C LEU A 111 -10.44 7.73 -6.24
N SER A 112 -9.87 8.19 -5.13
CA SER A 112 -10.12 7.61 -3.82
C SER A 112 -11.61 7.66 -3.49
N ARG A 113 -12.12 6.62 -2.86
CA ARG A 113 -13.55 6.53 -2.51
C ARG A 113 -13.78 5.75 -1.23
N THR A 114 -14.91 6.05 -0.61
CA THR A 114 -15.40 5.36 0.58
C THR A 114 -16.63 4.55 0.22
N ILE A 115 -16.64 3.29 0.63
CA ILE A 115 -17.76 2.37 0.44
C ILE A 115 -18.24 1.96 1.84
N GLU A 116 -19.55 1.99 2.04
CA GLU A 116 -20.19 1.50 3.26
C GLU A 116 -20.76 0.11 3.00
N SER A 117 -20.52 -0.83 3.91
CA SER A 117 -21.02 -2.20 3.82
C SER A 117 -21.02 -2.88 5.18
N ASP A 118 -22.01 -3.73 5.40
CA ASP A 118 -22.15 -4.61 6.56
C ASP A 118 -21.38 -5.93 6.40
N VAL A 119 -20.76 -6.15 5.25
CA VAL A 119 -19.86 -7.29 4.96
C VAL A 119 -18.65 -6.88 4.11
N PRO A 120 -17.53 -7.64 4.15
CA PRO A 120 -16.47 -7.53 3.15
C PRO A 120 -17.03 -7.72 1.74
N LEU A 121 -16.55 -6.95 0.77
CA LEU A 121 -17.06 -7.02 -0.61
C LEU A 121 -15.96 -6.92 -1.67
N ALA A 122 -16.27 -7.46 -2.84
CA ALA A 122 -15.41 -7.37 -4.02
C ALA A 122 -15.54 -5.97 -4.64
N VAL A 123 -14.46 -5.21 -4.63
CA VAL A 123 -14.47 -3.81 -5.07
C VAL A 123 -13.86 -3.71 -6.47
N THR A 124 -14.59 -3.11 -7.41
CA THR A 124 -14.14 -2.96 -8.82
C THR A 124 -13.88 -1.50 -9.18
N TRP A 125 -12.78 -1.24 -9.86
CA TRP A 125 -12.44 0.06 -10.45
C TRP A 125 -11.98 -0.11 -11.89
N VAL A 126 -11.98 0.98 -12.65
CA VAL A 126 -11.35 1.02 -13.98
C VAL A 126 -9.85 1.12 -13.77
N GLU A 127 -9.08 0.19 -14.31
CA GLU A 127 -7.63 0.20 -14.16
C GLU A 127 -7.03 1.43 -14.86
N PRO A 128 -5.97 2.04 -14.29
CA PRO A 128 -5.33 3.19 -14.90
C PRO A 128 -4.70 2.83 -16.24
N VAL A 129 -4.76 3.77 -17.18
CA VAL A 129 -4.08 3.67 -18.48
C VAL A 129 -2.94 4.67 -18.46
N PHE A 130 -1.75 4.23 -18.85
CA PHE A 130 -0.56 5.07 -18.92
C PHE A 130 -0.22 5.39 -20.37
N GLN A 131 0.40 6.54 -20.56
CA GLN A 131 1.03 6.94 -21.81
C GLN A 131 2.43 7.47 -21.50
N ASP A 132 3.30 7.36 -22.49
CA ASP A 132 4.64 7.87 -22.40
C ASP A 132 4.98 8.70 -23.66
N ASN A 133 5.95 9.61 -23.56
CA ASN A 133 6.36 10.46 -24.68
C ASN A 133 6.97 9.64 -25.84
N SER A 134 7.54 8.46 -25.54
CA SER A 134 8.02 7.48 -26.51
C SER A 134 6.91 6.75 -27.25
N GLY A 135 5.72 6.71 -26.67
CA GLY A 135 4.58 5.93 -27.14
C GLY A 135 4.62 4.45 -26.72
N TYR A 136 5.60 4.02 -25.90
CA TYR A 136 5.73 2.63 -25.45
C TYR A 136 5.57 2.49 -23.94
N ILE A 137 4.83 1.48 -23.52
CA ILE A 137 4.73 1.01 -22.13
C ILE A 137 5.14 -0.46 -22.14
N ASP A 138 6.18 -0.80 -21.38
CA ASP A 138 6.69 -2.18 -21.25
C ASP A 138 5.74 -3.01 -20.39
N LYS A 139 5.41 -2.53 -19.20
CA LYS A 139 4.53 -3.23 -18.27
C LYS A 139 3.84 -2.30 -17.27
N VAL A 140 2.73 -2.80 -16.72
CA VAL A 140 2.00 -2.19 -15.60
C VAL A 140 1.78 -3.24 -14.53
N GLU A 141 2.16 -2.92 -13.30
CA GLU A 141 2.03 -3.78 -12.13
C GLU A 141 1.14 -3.10 -11.08
N SER A 142 0.42 -3.90 -10.28
CA SER A 142 -0.45 -3.41 -9.20
C SER A 142 -0.31 -4.26 -7.95
N ASN A 143 -0.46 -3.63 -6.78
CA ASN A 143 -0.56 -4.35 -5.51
C ASN A 143 -1.96 -4.92 -5.22
N TYR A 144 -2.99 -4.47 -5.94
CA TYR A 144 -4.36 -5.00 -5.87
C TYR A 144 -4.95 -5.19 -7.27
N GLU A 145 -5.69 -6.28 -7.46
CA GLU A 145 -6.46 -6.52 -8.69
C GLU A 145 -7.87 -5.97 -8.54
N SER A 146 -8.39 -5.34 -9.60
CA SER A 146 -9.78 -4.89 -9.64
C SER A 146 -10.73 -6.08 -9.48
N GLY A 147 -11.65 -5.99 -8.52
CA GLY A 147 -12.55 -7.08 -8.17
C GLY A 147 -12.09 -7.93 -6.98
N SER A 148 -10.95 -7.62 -6.38
CA SER A 148 -10.48 -8.29 -5.16
C SER A 148 -11.47 -8.10 -4.00
N LEU A 149 -11.64 -9.14 -3.17
CA LEU A 149 -12.40 -9.07 -1.92
C LEU A 149 -11.61 -8.22 -0.91
N MET A 150 -12.22 -7.14 -0.43
CA MET A 150 -11.62 -6.24 0.55
C MET A 150 -12.35 -6.35 1.88
N ALA A 151 -11.58 -6.48 2.96
CA ALA A 151 -12.09 -6.34 4.33
C ALA A 151 -12.29 -4.86 4.68
N TRP A 152 -12.97 -4.57 5.80
CA TRP A 152 -13.05 -3.20 6.30
C TRP A 152 -11.66 -2.63 6.59
N GLY A 153 -11.53 -1.33 6.39
CA GLY A 153 -10.28 -0.60 6.56
C GLY A 153 -9.94 0.26 5.34
N VAL A 154 -8.72 0.75 5.34
CA VAL A 154 -8.17 1.60 4.30
C VAL A 154 -7.22 0.76 3.45
N HIS A 155 -7.46 0.71 2.15
CA HIS A 155 -6.65 -0.02 1.18
C HIS A 155 -6.04 0.96 0.18
N ASP A 156 -4.72 1.11 0.22
CA ASP A 156 -3.98 1.94 -0.73
C ASP A 156 -3.62 1.11 -1.96
N VAL A 157 -4.27 1.42 -3.08
CA VAL A 157 -4.03 0.78 -4.36
C VAL A 157 -2.98 1.60 -5.12
N VAL A 158 -1.94 0.93 -5.58
CA VAL A 158 -0.78 1.52 -6.26
C VAL A 158 -0.53 0.74 -7.54
N TYR A 159 -0.58 1.45 -8.66
CA TYR A 159 -0.17 0.98 -9.96
C TYR A 159 1.18 1.61 -10.33
N LEU A 160 2.11 0.78 -10.78
CA LEU A 160 3.42 1.15 -11.29
C LEU A 160 3.51 0.81 -12.77
N ALA A 161 3.84 1.79 -13.61
CA ALA A 161 4.04 1.60 -15.04
C ALA A 161 5.52 1.81 -15.39
N TYR A 162 6.03 0.97 -16.27
CA TYR A 162 7.40 1.03 -16.77
C TYR A 162 7.37 1.20 -18.29
N ASP A 163 8.20 2.09 -18.83
CA ASP A 163 8.48 2.14 -20.27
C ASP A 163 9.63 1.16 -20.64
N ASN A 164 9.97 1.11 -21.92
CA ASN A 164 11.08 0.28 -22.39
C ASN A 164 12.45 0.77 -21.90
N SER A 165 12.56 2.07 -21.59
CA SER A 165 13.76 2.68 -21.01
C SER A 165 13.83 2.51 -19.49
N THR A 166 12.94 1.70 -18.90
CA THR A 166 12.83 1.40 -17.47
C THR A 166 12.49 2.59 -16.57
N ASN A 167 12.04 3.71 -17.13
CA ASN A 167 11.52 4.82 -16.35
C ASN A 167 10.18 4.40 -15.71
N MET A 168 9.93 4.86 -14.48
CA MET A 168 8.80 4.41 -13.67
C MET A 168 7.80 5.53 -13.40
N GLY A 169 6.56 5.32 -13.85
CA GLY A 169 5.39 6.13 -13.55
C GLY A 169 4.51 5.51 -12.47
N THR A 170 3.77 6.34 -11.72
CA THR A 170 2.91 5.87 -10.62
C THR A 170 1.51 6.48 -10.69
N CYS A 171 0.49 5.69 -10.39
CA CYS A 171 -0.86 6.14 -10.05
C CYS A 171 -1.29 5.45 -8.75
N SER A 172 -1.81 6.22 -7.80
CA SER A 172 -2.29 5.69 -6.52
C SER A 172 -3.61 6.30 -6.11
N PHE A 173 -4.43 5.50 -5.44
CA PHE A 173 -5.71 5.91 -4.88
C PHE A 173 -6.09 5.01 -3.70
N THR A 174 -7.02 5.49 -2.88
CA THR A 174 -7.39 4.81 -1.64
C THR A 174 -8.84 4.34 -1.71
N ILE A 175 -9.07 3.08 -1.35
CA ILE A 175 -10.41 2.52 -1.13
C ILE A 175 -10.60 2.35 0.37
N THR A 176 -11.54 3.10 0.94
CA THR A 176 -11.92 2.95 2.35
C THR A 176 -13.21 2.16 2.43
N LEU A 177 -13.16 0.96 3.00
CA LEU A 177 -14.36 0.17 3.30
C LEU A 177 -14.71 0.32 4.78
N ARG A 178 -15.90 0.82 5.10
CA ARG A 178 -16.35 1.01 6.49
C ARG A 178 -17.75 0.43 6.73
N SER A 179 -18.09 0.26 7.99
CA SER A 179 -19.43 -0.15 8.42
C SER A 179 -20.51 0.84 7.96
N LEU A 180 -21.76 0.37 7.95
CA LEU A 180 -22.92 1.24 7.80
C LEU A 180 -23.00 2.22 8.99
N PRO A 181 -23.45 3.46 8.75
CA PRO A 181 -23.57 4.45 9.83
C PRO A 181 -24.64 4.02 10.84
N CYS A 182 -24.33 4.13 12.13
CA CYS A 182 -25.28 3.87 13.20
C CYS A 182 -26.43 4.88 13.17
N SER A 183 -27.66 4.39 13.39
CA SER A 183 -28.78 5.31 13.65
C SER A 183 -28.53 6.14 14.91
N ILE A 184 -29.20 7.28 15.05
CA ILE A 184 -29.05 8.12 16.25
C ILE A 184 -29.65 7.38 17.45
N LEU A 185 -28.83 7.18 18.49
CA LEU A 185 -29.28 6.74 19.81
C LEU A 185 -29.38 7.96 20.71
N HIS A 186 -30.58 8.24 21.23
CA HIS A 186 -30.80 9.43 22.05
C HIS A 186 -30.29 9.22 23.48
N PRO A 187 -29.63 10.22 24.09
CA PRO A 187 -29.26 10.16 25.50
C PRO A 187 -30.47 10.18 26.42
N SER A 188 -30.38 9.43 27.51
CA SER A 188 -31.40 9.38 28.56
C SER A 188 -31.69 10.77 29.13
N ILE A 189 -32.96 11.15 29.22
CA ILE A 189 -33.40 12.37 29.92
C ILE A 189 -32.91 12.32 31.38
N ASN A 190 -32.38 13.44 31.88
CA ASN A 190 -31.69 13.58 33.17
C ASN A 190 -30.48 12.63 33.36
N GLY A 191 -29.93 12.14 32.25
CA GLY A 191 -28.77 11.27 32.21
C GLY A 191 -27.78 11.69 31.12
N ALA A 192 -26.96 10.73 30.72
CA ALA A 192 -25.95 10.88 29.67
C ALA A 192 -25.79 9.57 28.89
N LEU A 193 -25.37 9.70 27.64
CA LEU A 193 -24.92 8.60 26.79
C LEU A 193 -23.43 8.79 26.52
N ILE A 194 -22.62 7.81 26.88
CA ILE A 194 -21.18 7.85 26.73
C ILE A 194 -20.80 6.85 25.66
N CYS A 195 -20.15 7.30 24.60
CA CYS A 195 -19.91 6.49 23.42
C CYS A 195 -18.45 6.49 22.99
N HIS A 196 -18.05 5.43 22.32
CA HIS A 196 -16.77 5.28 21.64
C HIS A 196 -17.02 4.76 20.21
N ASP A 197 -16.41 5.44 19.22
CA ASP A 197 -16.47 5.08 17.80
C ASP A 197 -15.25 4.28 17.38
N SER A 198 -15.49 3.19 16.63
CA SER A 198 -14.45 2.39 15.98
C SER A 198 -14.77 2.20 14.48
N TYR A 199 -13.82 1.63 13.73
CA TYR A 199 -14.04 1.29 12.32
C TYR A 199 -15.09 0.18 12.11
N ALA A 200 -15.39 -0.59 13.17
CA ALA A 200 -16.32 -1.71 13.15
C ALA A 200 -17.70 -1.38 13.74
N GLY A 201 -17.86 -0.18 14.34
CA GLY A 201 -19.11 0.18 14.99
C GLY A 201 -18.97 1.24 16.08
N ARG A 202 -20.00 1.33 16.93
CA ARG A 202 -20.07 2.24 18.08
C ARG A 202 -20.50 1.48 19.32
N PHE A 203 -19.78 1.66 20.41
CA PHE A 203 -20.17 1.21 21.75
C PHE A 203 -20.69 2.41 22.54
N CYS A 204 -21.77 2.25 23.28
CA CYS A 204 -22.26 3.26 24.20
C CYS A 204 -22.77 2.68 25.51
N VAL A 205 -22.75 3.49 26.57
CA VAL A 205 -23.36 3.21 27.87
C VAL A 205 -24.27 4.37 28.25
N SER A 206 -25.49 4.07 28.70
CA SER A 206 -26.38 5.06 29.31
C SER A 206 -26.12 5.15 30.82
N MET A 207 -25.97 6.36 31.33
CA MET A 207 -25.80 6.63 32.77
C MET A 207 -26.81 7.65 33.27
N CYS A 208 -27.24 7.51 34.52
CA CYS A 208 -28.13 8.47 35.17
C CYS A 208 -27.36 9.42 36.10
N ASN A 209 -27.89 10.63 36.30
CA ASN A 209 -27.43 11.43 37.42
C ASN A 209 -27.79 10.72 38.74
N SER A 210 -26.87 10.70 39.72
CA SER A 210 -27.06 10.02 41.00
C SER A 210 -28.24 10.54 41.85
N LYS A 211 -28.85 11.66 41.47
CA LYS A 211 -30.10 12.18 42.09
C LYS A 211 -31.37 11.55 41.50
N ARG A 212 -31.26 10.76 40.44
CA ARG A 212 -32.35 10.12 39.69
C ARG A 212 -32.06 8.63 39.52
N ASP A 213 -33.06 7.90 39.07
CA ASP A 213 -32.93 6.50 38.67
C ASP A 213 -33.65 6.24 37.35
N PHE A 214 -33.30 5.16 36.67
CA PHE A 214 -33.93 4.73 35.43
C PHE A 214 -35.42 4.47 35.65
N LEU A 215 -36.26 4.83 34.67
CA LEU A 215 -37.68 4.52 34.69
C LEU A 215 -37.94 3.32 33.77
N LEU A 216 -38.20 2.16 34.36
CA LEU A 216 -38.59 0.96 33.62
C LEU A 216 -40.12 0.86 33.52
N PRO A 217 -40.69 0.55 32.35
CA PRO A 217 -42.13 0.42 32.19
C PRO A 217 -42.68 -0.88 32.80
N SER A 218 -41.81 -1.86 33.07
CA SER A 218 -42.15 -3.12 33.73
C SER A 218 -40.98 -3.60 34.61
N PRO A 219 -41.25 -4.22 35.78
CA PRO A 219 -40.21 -4.77 36.65
C PRO A 219 -39.42 -5.95 36.06
N GLU A 220 -39.95 -6.59 35.02
CA GLU A 220 -39.29 -7.73 34.35
C GLU A 220 -38.20 -7.29 33.36
N LEU A 221 -38.16 -6.00 33.02
CA LEU A 221 -37.17 -5.45 32.13
C LEU A 221 -35.92 -5.04 32.91
N SER A 222 -34.79 -5.06 32.23
CA SER A 222 -33.53 -4.53 32.75
C SER A 222 -33.01 -3.43 31.82
N VAL A 223 -32.28 -2.50 32.40
CA VAL A 223 -31.50 -1.54 31.63
C VAL A 223 -30.32 -2.30 31.02
N PRO A 224 -30.06 -2.18 29.71
CA PRO A 224 -28.87 -2.74 29.09
C PRO A 224 -27.60 -2.22 29.77
N ASN A 225 -26.63 -3.11 29.96
CA ASN A 225 -25.30 -2.74 30.44
C ASN A 225 -24.55 -1.89 29.41
N ASP A 226 -24.82 -2.13 28.13
CA ASP A 226 -24.18 -1.46 27.02
C ASP A 226 -25.08 -1.53 25.77
N TYR A 227 -24.77 -0.66 24.83
CA TYR A 227 -25.38 -0.58 23.51
C TYR A 227 -24.26 -0.71 22.48
N VAL A 228 -24.42 -1.64 21.55
CA VAL A 228 -23.47 -1.85 20.47
C VAL A 228 -24.18 -1.68 19.15
N CYS A 229 -23.70 -0.76 18.33
CA CYS A 229 -24.00 -0.71 16.92
C CYS A 229 -22.81 -1.30 16.18
N SER A 230 -23.02 -2.41 15.47
CA SER A 230 -21.96 -3.10 14.74
C SER A 230 -21.93 -2.67 13.26
N VAL A 231 -21.38 -3.53 12.40
CA VAL A 231 -21.21 -3.27 10.97
C VAL A 231 -22.52 -3.06 10.20
N SER A 232 -23.64 -3.56 10.73
CA SER A 232 -24.99 -3.40 10.16
C SER A 232 -25.58 -2.00 10.33
N GLY A 233 -25.05 -1.17 11.24
CA GLY A 233 -25.65 0.13 11.59
C GLY A 233 -26.84 0.05 12.56
N ASP A 234 -27.26 -1.16 12.94
CA ASP A 234 -28.34 -1.40 13.89
C ASP A 234 -27.82 -1.53 15.32
N TRP A 235 -28.58 -0.98 16.27
CA TRP A 235 -28.28 -1.05 17.71
C TRP A 235 -28.78 -2.34 18.35
N TYR A 236 -27.95 -2.92 19.20
CA TYR A 236 -28.28 -4.03 20.09
C TYR A 236 -28.03 -3.61 21.56
N PRO A 237 -28.87 -4.00 22.53
CA PRO A 237 -30.10 -4.79 22.35
C PRO A 237 -31.29 -3.98 21.80
N TYR A 238 -31.26 -2.64 21.96
CA TYR A 238 -32.34 -1.75 21.55
C TYR A 238 -31.80 -0.48 20.90
N ASN A 239 -32.64 0.17 20.10
CA ASN A 239 -32.35 1.45 19.44
C ASN A 239 -32.83 2.68 20.25
N PHE A 240 -33.05 2.51 21.55
CA PHE A 240 -33.46 3.56 22.48
C PHE A 240 -32.77 3.36 23.83
N THR A 241 -32.70 4.41 24.64
CA THR A 241 -32.23 4.36 26.03
C THR A 241 -33.40 4.55 26.99
N TYR A 242 -33.30 4.01 28.21
CA TYR A 242 -34.27 4.30 29.26
C TYR A 242 -33.96 5.65 29.92
N ASP A 243 -35.00 6.43 30.22
CA ASP A 243 -34.86 7.77 30.82
C ASP A 243 -34.70 7.73 32.35
N CYS A 244 -33.99 8.72 32.90
CA CYS A 244 -33.71 8.85 34.33
C CYS A 244 -34.79 9.67 35.06
N LEU A 245 -36.04 9.20 35.04
CA LEU A 245 -37.19 9.92 35.59
C LEU A 245 -37.63 9.45 36.98
N ALA A 246 -37.20 8.26 37.40
CA ALA A 246 -37.55 7.74 38.72
C ALA A 246 -36.84 8.54 39.83
N SER A 247 -37.49 8.57 41.00
CA SER A 247 -36.87 9.10 42.21
C SER A 247 -35.80 8.11 42.69
N ASN A 248 -34.68 8.62 43.20
CA ASN A 248 -33.65 7.77 43.78
C ASN A 248 -34.24 6.98 44.97
N ASN A 249 -34.41 5.67 44.78
CA ASN A 249 -34.87 4.75 45.82
C ASN A 249 -33.68 4.34 46.71
N SER A 250 -33.94 3.71 47.86
CA SER A 250 -32.85 3.15 48.68
C SER A 250 -32.09 2.01 47.98
N GLU A 251 -32.66 1.43 46.93
CA GLU A 251 -32.09 0.39 46.08
C GLU A 251 -32.14 0.85 44.61
N PRO A 252 -31.00 1.29 44.03
CA PRO A 252 -30.91 1.69 42.63
C PRO A 252 -31.11 0.51 41.66
N ILE A 253 -31.66 0.76 40.47
CA ILE A 253 -31.88 -0.28 39.44
C ILE A 253 -30.56 -0.85 38.91
N MET A 254 -29.53 -0.01 38.75
CA MET A 254 -28.22 -0.42 38.25
C MET A 254 -27.14 -0.32 39.33
N SER A 255 -25.96 -0.90 39.07
CA SER A 255 -24.81 -0.71 39.95
C SER A 255 -24.35 0.76 39.95
N SER A 256 -23.61 1.18 40.98
CA SER A 256 -23.14 2.57 41.11
C SER A 256 -22.28 3.06 39.94
N GLU A 257 -21.69 2.16 39.13
CA GLU A 257 -20.90 2.51 37.94
C GLU A 257 -21.75 3.14 36.81
N TYR A 258 -23.09 2.97 36.85
CA TYR A 258 -24.03 3.55 35.88
C TYR A 258 -24.58 4.92 36.31
N TYR A 259 -23.99 5.52 37.36
CA TYR A 259 -24.45 6.80 37.89
C TYR A 259 -23.30 7.79 38.05
N TYR A 260 -23.50 9.01 37.58
CA TYR A 260 -22.52 10.10 37.72
C TYR A 260 -23.00 11.17 38.71
N GLN A 261 -22.05 11.93 39.24
CA GLN A 261 -22.30 13.06 40.15
C GLN A 261 -22.08 14.40 39.45
N GLY A 262 -22.61 15.48 40.01
CA GLY A 262 -22.48 16.82 39.44
C GLY A 262 -23.43 17.08 38.27
N PHE A 263 -23.10 18.06 37.44
CA PHE A 263 -23.85 18.37 36.21
C PHE A 263 -23.18 17.70 35.01
N CYS A 264 -23.97 17.17 34.07
CA CYS A 264 -23.42 16.41 32.94
C CYS A 264 -22.40 17.19 32.09
N ASN A 265 -22.62 18.51 31.92
CA ASN A 265 -21.71 19.38 31.17
C ASN A 265 -20.46 19.83 31.96
N GLU A 266 -20.34 19.42 33.21
CA GLU A 266 -19.18 19.74 34.03
C GLU A 266 -18.00 18.83 33.67
N THR A 267 -16.81 19.39 33.49
CA THR A 267 -15.61 18.63 33.08
C THR A 267 -15.30 17.47 34.03
N SER A 268 -15.43 17.69 35.35
CA SER A 268 -15.24 16.65 36.37
C SER A 268 -16.21 15.48 36.21
N ALA A 269 -17.47 15.76 35.84
CA ALA A 269 -18.48 14.74 35.60
C ALA A 269 -18.21 13.99 34.28
N GLN A 270 -17.82 14.70 33.22
CA GLN A 270 -17.48 14.09 31.93
C GLN A 270 -16.28 13.15 32.05
N GLU A 271 -15.20 13.59 32.67
CA GLU A 271 -14.01 12.76 32.93
C GLU A 271 -14.36 11.52 33.78
N SER A 272 -15.19 11.70 34.81
CA SER A 272 -15.65 10.59 35.65
C SER A 272 -16.47 9.57 34.84
N MET A 273 -17.38 10.03 33.98
CA MET A 273 -18.20 9.17 33.14
C MET A 273 -17.38 8.44 32.07
N GLN A 274 -16.42 9.12 31.44
CA GLN A 274 -15.48 8.52 30.49
C GLN A 274 -14.66 7.38 31.12
N ASN A 275 -14.16 7.58 32.34
CA ASN A 275 -13.42 6.53 33.07
C ASN A 275 -14.31 5.34 33.45
N GLN A 276 -15.56 5.60 33.84
CA GLN A 276 -16.54 4.55 34.12
C GLN A 276 -16.88 3.76 32.84
N ALA A 277 -17.09 4.45 31.71
CA ALA A 277 -17.37 3.81 30.42
C ALA A 277 -16.18 2.97 29.92
N LEU A 278 -14.94 3.46 30.07
CA LEU A 278 -13.75 2.65 29.78
C LEU A 278 -13.70 1.37 30.64
N THR A 279 -14.04 1.49 31.92
CA THR A 279 -14.07 0.33 32.83
C THR A 279 -15.14 -0.68 32.40
N MET A 280 -16.31 -0.22 31.97
CA MET A 280 -17.38 -1.09 31.44
C MET A 280 -16.99 -1.72 30.11
N TYR A 281 -16.41 -0.95 29.20
CA TYR A 281 -15.90 -1.44 27.92
C TYR A 281 -14.91 -2.59 28.13
N ASN A 282 -13.93 -2.42 29.03
CA ASN A 282 -12.94 -3.44 29.34
C ASN A 282 -13.53 -4.70 30.03
N LYS A 283 -14.73 -4.60 30.62
CA LYS A 283 -15.47 -5.74 31.19
C LYS A 283 -16.41 -6.38 30.17
N ALA A 284 -16.84 -5.63 29.16
CA ALA A 284 -17.75 -6.10 28.14
C ALA A 284 -17.01 -7.08 27.22
N ASP A 285 -17.63 -8.21 26.90
CA ASP A 285 -17.10 -9.17 25.92
C ASP A 285 -17.38 -8.68 24.49
N VAL A 286 -17.04 -7.41 24.23
CA VAL A 286 -17.37 -6.67 23.01
C VAL A 286 -16.08 -6.45 22.23
N ASP A 287 -15.87 -7.28 21.21
CA ASP A 287 -14.72 -7.17 20.29
C ASP A 287 -15.06 -6.27 19.09
N ILE A 288 -15.37 -4.99 19.36
CA ILE A 288 -15.54 -3.99 18.29
C ILE A 288 -14.25 -3.19 18.04
N THR A 289 -13.15 -3.50 18.70
CA THR A 289 -11.87 -2.81 18.53
C THR A 289 -10.69 -3.78 18.37
N MET A 290 -9.98 -3.67 17.25
CA MET A 290 -8.57 -4.09 17.15
C MET A 290 -7.58 -3.13 17.87
N GLY A 291 -8.06 -2.20 18.70
CA GLY A 291 -7.23 -1.20 19.37
C GLY A 291 -6.81 -1.63 20.78
N SER A 292 -5.54 -1.98 20.98
CA SER A 292 -4.98 -2.40 22.28
C SER A 292 -4.59 -1.26 23.24
N ASN A 293 -5.02 -0.02 22.97
CA ASN A 293 -4.62 1.20 23.71
C ASN A 293 -5.80 2.17 23.96
N LEU A 294 -6.99 1.66 24.23
CA LEU A 294 -8.14 2.52 24.53
C LEU A 294 -7.98 3.23 25.88
N THR A 295 -8.22 4.54 25.90
CA THR A 295 -8.17 5.41 27.08
C THR A 295 -9.53 6.08 27.31
N ALA A 296 -9.71 6.70 28.48
CA ALA A 296 -10.95 7.40 28.80
C ALA A 296 -11.23 8.57 27.82
N ASN A 297 -10.18 9.17 27.25
CA ASN A 297 -10.31 10.29 26.31
C ASN A 297 -10.88 9.88 24.95
N ASP A 298 -10.90 8.59 24.63
CA ASP A 298 -11.47 8.06 23.40
C ASP A 298 -13.00 7.93 23.46
N PHE A 299 -13.58 8.14 24.65
CA PHE A 299 -15.03 8.21 24.86
C PHE A 299 -15.49 9.66 24.82
N TYR A 300 -16.66 9.91 24.24
CA TYR A 300 -17.33 11.21 24.29
C TYR A 300 -18.67 11.11 25.01
N VAL A 301 -19.07 12.19 25.67
CA VAL A 301 -20.30 12.27 26.46
C VAL A 301 -21.35 13.10 25.73
N GLN A 302 -22.54 12.55 25.60
CA GLN A 302 -23.74 13.25 25.13
C GLN A 302 -24.72 13.39 26.29
N CYS A 303 -24.94 14.61 26.74
CA CYS A 303 -25.86 14.88 27.84
C CYS A 303 -27.31 14.86 27.37
N GLY A 304 -28.17 14.16 28.10
CA GLY A 304 -29.61 14.20 27.87
C GLY A 304 -30.22 15.50 28.36
N GLU A 305 -31.45 15.75 27.92
CA GLU A 305 -32.21 16.91 28.35
C GLU A 305 -32.48 16.88 29.86
N LEU A 306 -32.49 18.04 30.51
CA LEU A 306 -32.82 18.17 31.93
C LEU A 306 -34.29 18.53 32.07
N ILE A 307 -35.10 17.60 32.57
CA ILE A 307 -36.54 17.77 32.72
C ILE A 307 -36.92 17.57 34.19
N THR A 308 -37.70 18.49 34.76
CA THR A 308 -38.21 18.36 36.13
C THR A 308 -39.56 17.64 36.16
N LYS A 309 -39.96 17.10 37.32
CA LYS A 309 -41.31 16.48 37.48
C LYS A 309 -42.45 17.44 37.13
N GLN A 310 -42.19 18.75 37.12
CA GLN A 310 -43.17 19.79 36.81
C GLN A 310 -43.43 19.91 35.30
N ASP A 311 -42.46 19.57 34.47
CA ASP A 311 -42.52 19.66 33.01
C ASP A 311 -43.26 18.46 32.37
N LEU A 312 -43.35 17.32 33.08
CA LEU A 312 -44.05 16.10 32.64
C LEU A 312 -45.56 16.11 32.93
N SER A 313 -46.08 17.20 33.50
CA SER A 313 -47.48 17.35 33.92
C SER A 313 -48.32 18.30 33.06
N ASN A 314 -47.76 18.76 31.93
CA ASN A 314 -48.43 19.54 30.88
C ASN A 314 -48.41 18.77 29.55
#